data_AF-A0A3G1KM27-F1
#
_entry.id   AF-A0A3G1KM27-F1
#
_cell.length_a   1.000
_cell.length_b   1.000
_cell.length_c   1.000
_cell.angle_alpha   90.00
_cell.angle_beta   90.00
_cell.angle_gamma   90.00
#
_symmetry.space_group_name_H-M   'P 1'
#
loop_
_entity.id
_entity.type
_entity.pdbx_description
1 polymer ?
#
loop_
_entity_poly.entity_id
_entity_poly.type
_entity_poly.pdbx_seq_one_letter_code
_entity_poly.pdbx_strand_id
1 'polypeptide(L)'
;MGTLSLLQEVLDQKEQALIQYVRYMRISQDSGNQESALLFANLAKAEEKHIAVIRNQMINMSGNDDLLNKYQRLNESNSPHLTYSAGLEH
;
A
#
# COMPACT_ATOMS: atom_id res chain seq x y z
N MET A 1 13.13 -18.73 -16.34
CA MET A 1 12.52 -17.56 -15.65
C MET A 1 12.28 -17.98 -14.22
N GLY A 2 12.99 -17.37 -13.27
CA GLY A 2 12.95 -17.78 -11.86
C GLY A 2 11.77 -17.16 -11.12
N THR A 3 11.33 -17.80 -10.03
CA THR A 3 10.24 -17.32 -9.17
C THR A 3 10.44 -15.88 -8.66
N LEU A 4 11.68 -15.46 -8.43
CA LEU A 4 12.01 -14.07 -8.06
C LEU A 4 11.67 -13.05 -9.15
N SER A 5 11.95 -13.36 -10.42
CA SER A 5 11.61 -12.48 -11.55
C SER A 5 10.10 -12.34 -11.71
N LEU A 6 9.36 -13.43 -11.50
CA LEU A 6 7.90 -13.41 -11.52
C LEU A 6 7.34 -12.57 -10.36
N LEU A 7 7.89 -12.71 -9.15
CA LEU A 7 7.45 -11.90 -8.00
C LEU A 7 7.73 -10.41 -8.21
N GLN A 8 8.85 -10.06 -8.85
CA GLN A 8 9.17 -8.68 -9.19
C GLN A 8 8.19 -8.11 -10.23
N GLU A 9 7.88 -8.86 -11.29
CA GLU A 9 6.89 -8.44 -12.29
C GLU A 9 5.50 -8.24 -11.66
N VAL A 10 5.07 -9.18 -10.81
CA VAL A 10 3.80 -9.05 -10.09
C VAL A 10 3.84 -7.85 -9.16
N LEU A 11 4.94 -7.60 -8.44
CA LEU A 11 5.09 -6.42 -7.59
C LEU A 11 4.88 -5.12 -8.38
N ASP A 12 5.54 -5.00 -9.53
CA ASP A 12 5.42 -3.81 -10.39
C ASP A 12 3.97 -3.60 -10.86
N GLN A 13 3.28 -4.68 -11.27
CA GLN A 13 1.87 -4.63 -11.65
C GLN A 13 0.97 -4.18 -10.50
N LYS A 14 1.23 -4.67 -9.28
CA LYS A 14 0.49 -4.34 -8.06
C LYS A 14 0.68 -2.87 -7.68
N GLU A 15 1.90 -2.33 -7.80
CA GLU A 15 2.18 -0.92 -7.56
C GLU A 15 1.46 -0.01 -8.55
N GLN A 16 1.43 -0.39 -9.84
CA GLN A 16 0.67 0.36 -10.84
C GLN A 16 -0.84 0.34 -10.54
N ALA A 17 -1.40 -0.82 -10.15
CA ALA A 17 -2.81 -0.93 -9.79
C ALA A 17 -3.16 -0.03 -8.59
N LEU A 18 -2.32 -0.01 -7.55
CA LEU A 18 -2.49 0.87 -6.39
C LEU A 18 -2.58 2.35 -6.79
N ILE A 19 -1.67 2.81 -7.66
CA ILE A 19 -1.67 4.19 -8.16
C ILE A 19 -2.99 4.52 -8.86
N GLN A 20 -3.50 3.60 -9.69
CA GLN A 20 -4.77 3.82 -10.40
C GLN A 20 -5.96 3.83 -9.45
N TYR A 21 -6.00 2.94 -8.45
CA TYR A 21 -7.09 2.95 -7.47
C TYR A 21 -7.13 4.23 -6.65
N VAL A 22 -5.97 4.74 -6.21
CA VAL A 22 -5.92 6.04 -5.53
C VAL A 22 -6.39 7.18 -6.45
N ARG A 23 -6.03 7.13 -7.73
CA ARG A 23 -6.49 8.10 -8.73
C ARG A 23 -8.01 8.07 -8.90
N TYR A 24 -8.59 6.89 -9.09
CA TYR A 24 -10.04 6.75 -9.26
C TYR A 24 -10.82 7.05 -7.98
N MET A 25 -10.26 6.77 -6.81
CA MET A 25 -10.81 7.21 -5.53
C MET A 25 -10.96 8.74 -5.51
N ARG A 26 -9.91 9.49 -5.85
CA ARG A 26 -9.96 10.96 -5.89
C ARG A 26 -10.98 11.48 -6.91
N ILE A 27 -10.97 10.92 -8.12
CA ILE A 27 -11.95 11.29 -9.17
C ILE A 27 -13.40 11.03 -8.68
N SER A 28 -13.62 9.92 -7.97
CA SER A 28 -14.94 9.58 -7.41
C SER A 28 -15.34 10.54 -6.28
N GLN A 29 -14.39 10.93 -5.42
CA GLN A 29 -14.62 11.95 -4.37
C GLN A 29 -14.98 13.31 -4.98
N ASP A 30 -14.21 13.75 -5.97
CA ASP A 30 -14.39 15.04 -6.64
C ASP A 30 -15.71 15.12 -7.41
N SER A 31 -16.21 13.98 -7.90
CA SER A 31 -17.53 13.86 -8.56
C SER A 31 -18.69 13.63 -7.59
N GLY A 32 -18.43 13.55 -6.28
CA GLY A 32 -19.45 13.28 -5.26
C GLY A 32 -19.95 11.84 -5.22
N ASN A 33 -19.34 10.92 -5.98
CA ASN A 33 -19.69 9.50 -5.98
C ASN A 33 -18.99 8.77 -4.81
N GLN A 34 -19.57 8.88 -3.62
CA GLN A 34 -19.03 8.32 -2.39
C GLN A 34 -18.91 6.79 -2.40
N GLU A 35 -19.84 6.10 -3.07
CA GLU A 35 -19.81 4.63 -3.19
C GLU A 35 -18.58 4.16 -3.97
N SER A 36 -18.33 4.77 -5.14
CA SER A 36 -17.15 4.45 -5.95
C SER A 36 -15.86 4.85 -5.23
N ALA A 37 -15.84 5.99 -4.54
CA ALA A 37 -14.71 6.40 -3.72
C ALA A 37 -14.36 5.36 -2.64
N LEU A 38 -15.37 4.85 -1.93
CA LEU A 38 -15.20 3.82 -0.91
C LEU A 38 -14.70 2.50 -1.52
N LEU A 39 -15.25 2.10 -2.67
CA LEU A 39 -14.80 0.91 -3.40
C LEU A 39 -13.31 1.02 -3.75
N PHE A 40 -12.89 2.12 -4.38
CA PHE A 40 -11.49 2.31 -4.77
C PHE A 40 -10.55 2.43 -3.56
N ALA A 41 -11.00 3.03 -2.45
CA ALA A 41 -10.25 3.05 -1.21
C ALA A 41 -10.02 1.64 -0.64
N ASN A 42 -11.05 0.79 -0.66
CA ASN A 42 -10.94 -0.60 -0.22
C ASN A 42 -10.02 -1.43 -1.13
N LEU A 43 -10.10 -1.23 -2.44
CA LEU A 43 -9.21 -1.88 -3.42
C LEU A 43 -7.76 -1.45 -3.23
N ALA A 44 -7.49 -0.15 -3.05
CA ALA A 44 -6.15 0.36 -2.74
C ALA A 44 -5.58 -0.30 -1.47
N LYS A 45 -6.37 -0.36 -0.40
CA LYS A 45 -5.96 -0.98 0.87
C LYS A 45 -5.68 -2.49 0.74
N ALA A 46 -6.46 -3.20 -0.08
CA ALA A 46 -6.18 -4.61 -0.37
C ALA A 46 -4.86 -4.77 -1.13
N GLU A 47 -4.58 -3.88 -2.08
CA GLU A 47 -3.37 -3.92 -2.88
C GLU A 47 -2.11 -3.60 -2.09
N GLU A 48 -2.17 -2.65 -1.15
CA GLU A 48 -1.09 -2.39 -0.20
C GLU A 48 -0.69 -3.64 0.60
N LYS A 49 -1.68 -4.44 1.03
CA LYS A 49 -1.42 -5.71 1.72
C LYS A 49 -0.75 -6.74 0.81
N HIS A 50 -1.20 -6.86 -0.44
CA HIS A 50 -0.57 -7.77 -1.40
C HIS A 50 0.88 -7.39 -1.68
N ILE A 51 1.15 -6.10 -1.87
CA ILE A 51 2.50 -5.55 -2.06
C ILE A 51 3.39 -5.90 -0.86
N ALA A 52 2.90 -5.71 0.36
CA ALA A 52 3.64 -6.05 1.58
C ALA A 52 4.00 -7.54 1.64
N VAL A 53 3.06 -8.43 1.31
CA VAL A 53 3.30 -9.88 1.28
C VAL A 53 4.34 -10.27 0.22
N ILE A 54 4.20 -9.75 -1.00
CA ILE A 54 5.12 -10.05 -2.11
C ILE A 54 6.53 -9.57 -1.77
N ARG A 55 6.67 -8.35 -1.23
CA ARG A 55 7.98 -7.81 -0.81
C ARG A 55 8.60 -8.65 0.30
N ASN A 56 7.83 -9.08 1.30
CA ASN A 56 8.32 -9.99 2.34
C ASN A 56 8.79 -11.32 1.76
N GLN A 57 8.06 -11.88 0.79
CA GLN A 57 8.48 -13.11 0.09
C GLN A 57 9.78 -12.90 -0.69
N MET A 58 9.94 -11.78 -1.40
CA MET A 58 11.17 -11.46 -2.11
C MET A 58 12.37 -11.29 -1.16
N ILE A 59 12.19 -10.69 0.01
CA ILE A 59 13.24 -10.58 1.04
C ILE A 59 13.63 -11.98 1.54
N ASN A 60 12.64 -12.79 1.93
CA ASN A 60 12.88 -14.16 2.41
C ASN A 60 13.58 -15.04 1.37
N MET A 61 13.26 -14.86 0.09
CA MET A 61 13.87 -15.64 -1.01
C MET A 61 15.24 -15.13 -1.44
N SER A 62 15.54 -13.85 -1.26
CA SER A 62 16.84 -13.26 -1.62
C SER A 62 17.90 -13.42 -0.53
N GLY A 63 17.51 -13.81 0.70
CA GLY A 63 18.41 -13.98 1.83
C GLY A 63 19.09 -12.68 2.29
N ASN A 64 18.54 -11.52 1.88
CA ASN A 64 19.18 -10.21 2.00
C ASN A 64 18.37 -9.32 2.96
N ASP A 65 18.77 -9.28 4.23
CA ASP A 65 18.16 -8.46 5.30
C ASP A 65 18.23 -6.94 5.04
N ASP A 66 19.09 -6.51 4.12
CA ASP A 66 19.33 -5.08 3.85
C ASP A 66 18.11 -4.40 3.19
N LEU A 67 17.30 -5.17 2.46
CA LEU A 67 16.03 -4.68 1.89
C LEU A 67 14.95 -4.53 2.97
N LEU A 68 14.97 -5.33 4.04
CA LEU A 68 14.02 -5.23 5.16
C LEU A 68 14.16 -3.87 5.89
N ASN A 69 15.42 -3.45 6.10
CA ASN A 69 15.77 -2.27 6.89
C ASN A 69 15.37 -0.94 6.23
N LYS A 70 15.46 -0.85 4.89
CA LYS A 70 15.10 0.36 4.13
C LYS A 70 13.60 0.63 4.13
N TYR A 71 12.77 -0.41 4.16
CA TYR A 71 11.31 -0.28 4.05
C TYR A 71 10.56 -0.31 5.39
N GLN A 72 11.10 -0.93 6.45
CA GLN A 72 10.59 -0.69 7.82
C GLN A 72 10.59 0.81 8.14
N ARG A 73 11.68 1.51 7.78
CA ARG A 73 11.76 2.97 7.90
C ARG A 73 10.69 3.71 7.08
N LEU A 74 10.33 3.22 5.90
CA LEU A 74 9.29 3.84 5.07
C LEU A 74 7.88 3.59 5.60
N ASN A 75 7.62 2.40 6.18
CA ASN A 75 6.33 2.09 6.82
C ASN A 75 6.15 2.85 8.15
N GLU A 76 7.24 3.10 8.88
CA GLU A 76 7.27 3.96 10.06
C GLU A 76 7.11 5.45 9.68
N SER A 77 7.68 5.88 8.55
CA SER A 77 7.58 7.27 8.07
C SER A 77 6.23 7.61 7.43
N ASN A 78 5.49 6.60 6.95
CA ASN A 78 4.16 6.76 6.34
C ASN A 78 3.00 6.41 7.29
N SER A 79 3.25 6.23 8.59
CA SER A 79 2.16 6.30 9.56
C SER A 79 1.75 7.76 9.73
N PRO A 80 0.60 8.22 9.18
CA PRO A 80 0.03 9.47 9.64
C PRO A 80 -0.23 9.29 11.12
N HIS A 81 0.46 10.09 11.92
CA HIS A 81 0.12 10.37 13.31
C HIS A 81 -1.31 10.93 13.29
N LEU A 82 -2.30 10.03 13.29
CA LEU A 82 -3.69 10.33 13.59
C LEU A 82 -3.72 10.72 15.06
N THR A 83 -3.41 11.99 15.33
CA THR A 83 -3.73 12.64 16.59
C THR A 83 -5.25 12.68 16.67
N TYR A 84 -5.85 11.60 17.19
CA TYR A 84 -7.18 11.66 17.75
C TYR A 84 -7.09 12.53 19.00
N SER A 85 -7.33 13.83 18.85
CA SER A 85 -7.69 14.70 19.95
C SER A 85 -9.11 14.33 20.38
N ALA A 86 -9.25 13.22 21.09
CA ALA A 86 -10.44 12.93 21.89
C ALA A 86 -10.34 13.76 23.18
N GLY A 87 -11.43 14.45 23.51
CA GLY A 87 -11.46 15.60 24.41
C GLY A 87 -11.05 15.35 25.87
N LEU A 88 -10.77 16.47 26.54
CA LEU A 88 -10.89 16.58 27.99
C LEU A 88 -11.63 17.89 28.29
N GLU A 89 -12.81 17.69 28.85
CA GLU A 89 -13.70 18.67 29.44
C GLU A 89 -12.99 19.46 30.54
N HIS A 90 -13.22 20.78 30.59
CA HIS A 90 -13.48 21.53 31.83
C HIS A 90 -14.10 22.90 31.53
#